data_AF-G2R9C3-F1
#
_entry.id   AF-G2R9C3-F1
#
_cell.length_a   1.000
_cell.length_b   1.000
_cell.length_c   1.000
_cell.angle_alpha   90.00
_cell.angle_beta   90.00
_cell.angle_gamma   90.00
#
_symmetry.space_group_name_H-M   'P 1'
#
loop_
_entity.id
_entity.type
_entity.pdbx_description
1 polymer ?
#
loop_
_entity_poly.entity_id
_entity_poly.type
_entity_poly.pdbx_seq_one_letter_code
_entity_poly.pdbx_strand_id
1 'polypeptide(L)'
;IFIDDIIIFSDITDKYTKYLETIFSLFEKRNISIILAKSYIIYPSIELLSFYVDRFGLTNIEHYIATFRNLAFLNNLKALEQYISTLGFLRYLILYYV
;
A
#
# COMPACT_ATOMS: atom_id res chain seq x y z
N ILE A 1 -16.38 -6.57 -13.10
CA ILE A 1 -15.08 -6.66 -12.38
C ILE A 1 -14.83 -5.29 -11.80
N PHE A 2 -14.70 -5.19 -10.48
CA PHE A 2 -14.33 -3.96 -9.80
C PHE A 2 -12.84 -4.05 -9.46
N ILE A 3 -12.08 -3.02 -9.80
CA ILE A 3 -10.68 -2.86 -9.40
C ILE A 3 -10.71 -1.71 -8.40
N ASP A 4 -10.38 -2.00 -7.14
CA ASP A 4 -10.48 -1.01 -6.07
C ASP A 4 -9.38 0.03 -6.15
N ASP A 5 -8.12 -0.41 -6.35
CA ASP A 5 -6.95 0.46 -6.41
C ASP A 5 -6.02 0.08 -7.57
N ILE A 6 -5.43 1.09 -8.22
CA ILE A 6 -4.41 0.94 -9.25
C ILE A 6 -3.22 1.82 -8.88
N ILE A 7 -2.05 1.21 -8.80
CA ILE A 7 -0.81 1.89 -8.41
C ILE A 7 0.14 1.88 -9.60
N ILE A 8 0.58 3.06 -10.01
CA ILE A 8 1.52 3.26 -11.11
C ILE A 8 2.72 4.03 -10.55
N PHE A 9 3.92 3.49 -10.72
CA PHE A 9 5.15 4.14 -10.28
C PHE A 9 6.21 4.09 -11.39
N SER A 10 7.02 5.15 -11.47
CA SER A 10 8.26 5.14 -12.23
C SER A 10 9.21 6.19 -11.65
N ASP A 11 10.50 5.89 -11.73
CA ASP A 11 11.62 6.77 -11.45
C ASP A 11 11.92 7.78 -12.58
N ILE A 12 11.42 7.51 -13.80
CA ILE A 12 11.64 8.31 -15.01
C ILE A 12 10.30 8.90 -15.49
N THR A 13 10.24 10.23 -15.62
CA THR A 13 9.03 10.96 -16.03
C THR A 13 8.47 10.47 -17.37
N ASP A 14 9.32 10.33 -18.40
CA ASP A 14 8.87 9.90 -19.74
C ASP A 14 8.23 8.51 -19.73
N LYS A 15 8.73 7.63 -18.89
CA LYS A 15 8.21 6.27 -18.72
C LYS A 15 6.88 6.30 -17.97
N TYR A 16 6.77 7.13 -16.95
CA TYR A 16 5.52 7.36 -16.22
C TYR A 16 4.41 7.89 -17.14
N THR A 17 4.72 8.87 -18.00
CA THR A 17 3.76 9.41 -18.97
C THR A 17 3.25 8.34 -19.92
N LYS A 18 4.15 7.51 -20.48
CA LYS A 18 3.76 6.37 -21.34
C LYS A 18 2.85 5.37 -20.62
N TYR A 19 3.09 5.12 -19.33
CA TYR A 19 2.23 4.25 -18.53
C TYR A 19 0.84 4.85 -18.32
N LEU A 20 0.75 6.15 -18.02
CA LEU A 20 -0.53 6.84 -17.90
C LEU A 20 -1.32 6.80 -19.21
N GLU A 21 -0.69 7.12 -20.34
CA GLU A 21 -1.31 7.06 -21.67
C GLU A 21 -1.86 5.66 -21.97
N THR A 22 -1.07 4.62 -21.69
CA THR A 22 -1.45 3.23 -21.93
C THR A 22 -2.65 2.83 -21.06
N ILE A 23 -2.63 3.20 -19.77
CA ILE A 23 -3.67 2.83 -18.82
C ILE A 23 -4.97 3.61 -19.09
N PHE A 24 -4.90 4.91 -19.37
CA PHE A 24 -6.09 5.69 -19.73
C PHE A 24 -6.70 5.20 -21.05
N SER A 25 -5.87 4.85 -22.04
CA SER A 25 -6.36 4.22 -23.28
C SER A 25 -7.06 2.89 -23.02
N LEU A 26 -6.57 2.09 -22.05
CA LEU A 26 -7.23 0.85 -21.64
C LEU A 26 -8.57 1.12 -20.96
N PHE A 27 -8.64 2.12 -20.08
CA PHE A 27 -9.88 2.49 -19.40
C PHE A 27 -10.94 2.97 -20.37
N GLU A 28 -10.59 3.82 -21.33
CA GLU A 28 -11.51 4.24 -22.39
C GLU A 28 -12.05 3.04 -23.18
N LYS A 29 -11.16 2.13 -23.62
CA LYS A 29 -11.56 0.92 -24.37
C LYS A 29 -12.45 -0.03 -23.58
N ARG A 30 -12.34 -0.02 -22.25
CA ARG A 30 -13.11 -0.91 -21.34
C ARG A 30 -14.27 -0.19 -20.66
N ASN A 31 -14.50 1.08 -20.97
CA ASN A 31 -15.50 1.92 -20.33
C ASN A 31 -15.37 1.94 -18.78
N ILE A 32 -14.13 2.02 -18.30
CA ILE A 32 -13.79 2.11 -16.88
C ILE A 32 -13.71 3.59 -16.51
N SER A 33 -14.43 3.99 -15.46
CA SER A 33 -14.38 5.35 -14.92
C SER A 33 -13.53 5.42 -13.66
N ILE A 34 -12.81 6.53 -13.47
CA ILE A 34 -12.00 6.80 -12.27
C ILE A 34 -12.69 7.90 -11.47
N ILE A 35 -12.68 7.78 -10.14
CA ILE A 35 -13.12 8.84 -9.23
C ILE A 35 -11.93 9.77 -8.99
N LEU A 36 -11.93 10.94 -9.64
CA LEU A 36 -10.86 11.95 -9.52
C LEU A 36 -10.61 12.38 -8.07
N ALA A 37 -11.67 12.52 -7.26
CA ALA A 37 -11.57 12.91 -5.86
C ALA A 37 -10.78 11.93 -4.97
N LYS A 38 -10.58 10.68 -5.43
CA LYS A 38 -9.80 9.66 -4.74
C LYS A 38 -8.46 9.36 -5.44
N SER A 39 -8.14 10.08 -6.51
CA SER A 39 -6.97 9.80 -7.35
C SER A 39 -5.79 10.67 -6.95
N TYR A 40 -4.62 10.05 -6.79
CA TYR A 40 -3.35 10.73 -6.57
C TYR A 40 -2.50 10.62 -7.85
N ILE A 41 -2.31 11.74 -8.56
CA ILE A 41 -1.57 11.80 -9.82
C ILE A 41 -0.31 12.65 -9.63
N ILE A 42 0.85 12.12 -9.99
CA ILE A 42 2.17 12.82 -9.91
C ILE A 42 2.47 13.28 -8.47
N TYR A 43 2.27 12.39 -7.49
CA TYR A 43 2.68 12.66 -6.10
C TYR A 43 4.07 12.05 -5.83
N PRO A 44 4.97 12.78 -5.16
CA PRO A 44 6.29 12.26 -4.77
C PRO A 44 6.19 11.20 -3.67
N SER A 45 5.09 11.23 -2.91
CA SER A 45 4.79 10.31 -1.83
C SER A 45 3.29 10.21 -1.59
N ILE A 46 2.82 9.02 -1.20
CA ILE A 46 1.40 8.76 -0.93
C ILE A 46 1.24 7.86 0.30
N GLU A 47 0.14 8.02 1.03
CA GLU A 47 -0.27 7.02 2.01
C GLU A 47 -1.13 5.96 1.30
N LEU A 48 -0.63 4.74 1.27
CA LEU A 48 -1.24 3.59 0.61
C LEU A 48 -1.28 2.41 1.58
N LEU A 49 -2.47 1.86 1.83
CA LEU A 49 -2.67 0.71 2.72
C LEU A 49 -2.03 0.92 4.10
N SER A 50 -2.11 2.14 4.65
CA SER A 50 -1.50 2.56 5.92
C SER A 50 0.04 2.65 5.92
N PHE A 51 0.69 2.47 4.77
CA PHE A 51 2.10 2.79 4.57
C PHE A 51 2.25 4.12 3.87
N TYR A 52 3.23 4.90 4.29
CA TYR A 52 3.75 5.94 3.44
C TYR A 52 4.65 5.29 2.38
N VAL A 53 4.45 5.61 1.12
CA VAL A 53 5.28 5.17 0.00
C VAL A 53 5.92 6.42 -0.58
N ASP A 54 7.24 6.42 -0.69
CA ASP A 54 8.01 7.48 -1.35
C ASP A 54 9.11 6.89 -2.25
N ARG A 55 9.98 7.74 -2.80
CA ARG A 55 11.12 7.32 -3.64
C ARG A 55 12.10 6.39 -2.91
N PHE A 56 12.22 6.49 -1.59
CA PHE A 56 13.11 5.70 -0.76
C PHE A 56 12.49 4.36 -0.33
N GLY A 57 11.17 4.21 -0.47
CA GLY A 57 10.45 2.96 -0.24
C GLY A 57 9.25 3.14 0.68
N LEU A 58 9.02 2.14 1.54
CA LEU A 58 7.93 2.14 2.52
C LEU A 58 8.39 2.80 3.83
N THR A 59 7.77 3.91 4.20
CA THR A 59 8.15 4.77 5.32
C THR A 59 7.01 4.88 6.34
N ASN A 60 6.74 3.81 7.09
CA ASN A 60 5.92 3.90 8.32
C ASN A 60 6.29 2.83 9.37
N ILE A 61 7.46 2.21 9.20
CA ILE A 61 7.92 1.08 10.00
C ILE A 61 8.04 1.47 11.48
N GLU A 62 8.50 2.70 11.78
CA GLU A 62 8.67 3.15 13.16
C GLU A 62 7.37 3.30 13.93
N HIS A 63 6.30 3.81 13.29
CA HIS A 63 4.98 3.92 13.92
C HIS A 63 4.42 2.53 14.26
N TYR A 64 4.56 1.56 13.36
CA TYR A 64 4.19 0.18 13.62
C TYR A 64 5.04 -0.42 14.75
N ILE A 65 6.37 -0.26 14.72
CA ILE A 65 7.26 -0.73 15.79
C ILE A 65 6.87 -0.15 17.14
N ALA A 66 6.58 1.16 17.22
CA ALA A 66 6.16 1.81 18.46
C ALA A 66 4.82 1.25 18.97
N THR A 67 3.86 1.04 18.06
CA THR A 67 2.56 0.42 18.40
C THR A 67 2.74 -0.98 18.99
N PHE A 68 3.61 -1.80 18.40
CA PHE A 68 3.90 -3.15 18.91
C PHE A 68 4.66 -3.14 20.23
N ARG A 69 5.61 -2.22 20.41
CA ARG A 69 6.36 -2.10 21.69
C ARG A 69 5.45 -1.77 22.87
N ASN A 70 4.39 -1.00 22.62
CA ASN A 70 3.44 -0.57 23.66
C ASN A 70 2.27 -1.54 23.84
N LEU A 71 2.23 -2.65 23.09
CA LEU A 71 1.14 -3.61 23.14
C LEU A 71 1.24 -4.45 24.42
N ALA A 72 0.20 -4.40 25.26
CA ALA A 72 0.14 -5.19 26.48
C ALA A 72 0.14 -6.70 26.16
N PHE A 73 0.82 -7.49 26.98
CA PHE A 73 0.89 -8.93 26.76
C PHE A 73 -0.52 -9.55 26.78
N LEU A 74 -0.82 -10.32 25.75
CA LEU A 74 -2.15 -10.90 25.55
C LEU A 74 -2.34 -12.04 26.54
N ASN A 75 -3.39 -11.95 27.34
CA ASN A 75 -3.65 -12.83 28.47
C ASN A 75 -4.54 -14.04 28.14
N ASN A 76 -4.88 -14.25 26.87
CA ASN A 76 -5.63 -15.42 26.42
C ASN A 76 -5.22 -15.86 25.00
N LEU A 77 -5.41 -17.14 24.72
CA LEU A 77 -5.01 -17.78 23.45
C LEU A 77 -5.71 -17.13 22.24
N LYS A 78 -7.00 -16.81 22.35
CA LYS A 78 -7.78 -16.21 21.26
C LYS A 78 -7.23 -14.85 20.85
N ALA A 79 -6.84 -14.04 21.82
CA ALA A 79 -6.24 -12.74 21.58
C ALA A 79 -4.87 -12.89 20.88
N LEU A 80 -4.08 -13.89 21.26
CA LEU A 80 -2.80 -14.21 20.60
C LEU A 80 -2.99 -14.66 19.14
N GLU A 81 -3.95 -15.54 18.86
CA GLU A 81 -4.26 -16.00 17.50
C GLU A 81 -4.72 -14.84 16.59
N GLN A 82 -5.57 -13.96 17.13
CA GLN A 82 -6.08 -12.80 16.43
C GLN A 82 -4.95 -11.80 16.14
N TYR A 83 -4.02 -11.64 17.09
CA TYR A 83 -2.82 -10.83 16.95
C TYR A 83 -1.86 -11.35 15.88
N ILE A 84 -1.56 -12.65 15.88
CA ILE A 84 -0.73 -13.30 14.84
C ILE A 84 -1.38 -13.14 13.46
N SER A 85 -2.70 -13.30 13.38
CA SER A 85 -3.45 -13.11 12.14
C SER A 85 -3.32 -11.67 11.61
N THR A 86 -3.43 -10.66 12.48
CA THR A 86 -3.20 -9.25 12.07
C THR A 86 -1.76 -8.96 11.68
N LEU A 87 -0.77 -9.62 12.31
CA LEU A 87 0.65 -9.50 11.94
C LEU A 87 0.97 -10.09 10.57
N GLY A 88 0.15 -11.02 10.07
CA GLY A 88 0.33 -11.60 8.73
C GLY A 88 0.39 -10.53 7.63
N PHE A 89 -0.26 -9.38 7.81
CA PHE A 89 -0.17 -8.24 6.90
C PHE A 89 1.22 -7.61 6.87
N LEU A 90 1.99 -7.64 7.97
CA LEU A 90 3.34 -7.07 8.06
C LEU A 90 4.44 -8.07 7.74
N ARG A 91 4.08 -9.31 7.34
CA ARG A 91 5.03 -10.39 7.07
C ARG A 91 6.18 -9.99 6.15
N TYR A 92 5.91 -9.19 5.12
CA TYR A 92 6.94 -8.75 4.16
C TYR A 92 7.97 -7.77 4.74
N LEU A 93 7.72 -7.22 5.93
CA LEU A 93 8.66 -6.36 6.67
C LEU A 93 9.49 -7.13 7.69
N ILE A 94 9.16 -8.40 7.97
CA ILE A 94 9.83 -9.23 8.98
C ILE A 94 10.78 -10.18 8.26
N LEU A 95 12.09 -9.95 8.46
CA LEU A 95 13.13 -10.84 7.96
C LEU A 95 12.94 -12.25 8.59
N TYR A 96 12.91 -13.30 7.75
CA TYR A 96 12.73 -14.71 8.13
C TYR A 96 11.33 -15.16 8.59
N TYR A 97 10.27 -14.41 8.29
CA TYR A 97 8.91 -14.90 8.51
C TYR A 97 8.55 -15.98 7.47
N VAL A 98 8.46 -17.24 7.90
CA VAL A 98 8.11 -18.43 7.08
C VAL A 98 6.60 -18.63 7.05
#